data_AF-A0A645A3F7-F1
#
_entry.id   AF-A0A645A3F7-F1
#
_cell.length_a   1.000
_cell.length_b   1.000
_cell.length_c   1.000
_cell.angle_alpha   90.00
_cell.angle_beta   90.00
_cell.angle_gamma   90.00
#
_symmetry.space_group_name_H-M   'P 1'
#
loop_
_entity.id
_entity.type
_entity.pdbx_description
1 polymer ?
#
loop_
_entity_poly.entity_id
_entity_poly.type
_entity_poly.pdbx_seq_one_letter_code
_entity_poly.pdbx_strand_id
1 'polypeptide(L)'
;MNPYEAGYAGMDATGPFESISGTLMSIPFCIATTLLHGTPTMAQMTSYGDAQVNALIERIQLQADEQVPRLCCALELTLEGGETLEQDQRMTTADYAYDRAGVRALIRRVGAESSIPEAVYEGLERVVDDPVQHFDALFACFESARKAAQASGAAR
;
A
#
# COMPACT_ATOMS: atom_id res chain seq x y z
N MET A 1 0.59 -15.01 10.52
CA MET A 1 -0.66 -14.23 10.28
C MET A 1 -1.87 -15.12 10.47
N ASN A 2 -3.07 -14.58 10.66
CA ASN A 2 -4.26 -15.42 10.83
C ASN A 2 -4.51 -16.29 9.58
N PRO A 3 -4.98 -17.54 9.71
CA PRO A 3 -5.23 -18.41 8.56
C PRO A 3 -6.24 -17.85 7.55
N TYR A 4 -7.19 -17.02 8.00
CA TYR A 4 -8.14 -16.36 7.12
C TYR A 4 -7.47 -15.43 6.11
N GLU A 5 -6.52 -14.60 6.55
CA GLU A 5 -5.78 -13.70 5.66
C GLU A 5 -4.71 -14.45 4.88
N ALA A 6 -3.97 -15.35 5.53
CA ALA A 6 -2.91 -16.13 4.88
C ALA A 6 -3.45 -17.06 3.78
N GLY A 7 -4.68 -17.56 3.92
CA GLY A 7 -5.33 -18.42 2.94
C GLY A 7 -6.02 -17.68 1.79
N TYR A 8 -6.00 -16.34 1.76
CA TYR A 8 -6.57 -15.59 0.65
C TYR A 8 -5.68 -15.73 -0.60
N ALA A 9 -6.30 -15.89 -1.76
CA ALA A 9 -5.59 -16.17 -3.01
C ALA A 9 -4.54 -15.09 -3.34
N GLY A 10 -3.29 -15.53 -3.55
CA GLY A 10 -2.17 -14.68 -3.93
C GLY A 10 -1.34 -14.15 -2.75
N MET A 11 -1.83 -14.27 -1.50
CA MET A 11 -1.15 -13.72 -0.31
C MET A 11 0.24 -14.32 -0.05
N ASP A 12 0.47 -15.56 -0.49
CA ASP A 12 1.74 -16.27 -0.41
C ASP A 12 2.56 -16.24 -1.72
N ALA A 13 2.11 -15.51 -2.75
CA ALA A 13 2.79 -15.48 -4.03
C ALA A 13 4.22 -14.92 -3.91
N THR A 14 5.18 -15.58 -4.53
CA THR A 14 6.61 -15.19 -4.54
C THR A 14 7.10 -14.72 -5.91
N GLY A 15 6.21 -14.58 -6.88
CA GLY A 15 6.50 -14.16 -8.25
C GLY A 15 6.73 -15.32 -9.23
N PRO A 16 7.27 -15.04 -10.42
CA PRO A 16 7.57 -13.70 -10.95
C PRO A 16 6.30 -12.85 -11.04
N PHE A 17 6.43 -11.55 -10.76
CA PHE A 17 5.31 -10.62 -10.85
C PHE A 17 5.29 -9.91 -12.19
N GLU A 18 4.11 -9.77 -12.78
CA GLU A 18 3.91 -9.06 -14.05
C GLU A 18 2.78 -8.03 -13.95
N SER A 19 2.18 -7.88 -12.76
CA SER A 19 1.07 -6.96 -12.53
C SER A 19 1.10 -6.38 -11.12
N ILE A 20 0.55 -5.17 -11.00
CA ILE A 20 0.40 -4.49 -9.71
C ILE A 20 -0.53 -5.25 -8.77
N SER A 21 -1.57 -5.90 -9.30
CA SER A 21 -2.45 -6.73 -8.48
C SER A 21 -1.69 -7.90 -7.86
N GLY A 22 -0.71 -8.47 -8.57
CA GLY A 22 0.14 -9.53 -8.04
C GLY A 22 1.02 -9.06 -6.88
N THR A 23 1.65 -7.89 -7.00
CA THR A 23 2.53 -7.34 -5.95
C THR A 23 1.75 -6.86 -4.73
N LEU A 24 0.61 -6.17 -4.93
CA LEU A 24 -0.26 -5.71 -3.84
C LEU A 24 -0.91 -6.85 -3.06
N MET A 25 -1.11 -8.00 -3.70
CA MET A 25 -1.68 -9.18 -3.08
C MET A 25 -0.63 -10.13 -2.51
N SER A 26 0.67 -9.81 -2.54
CA SER A 26 1.73 -10.69 -2.04
C SER A 26 2.31 -10.16 -0.73
N ILE A 27 2.12 -10.91 0.36
CA ILE A 27 2.74 -10.59 1.66
C ILE A 27 4.28 -10.62 1.55
N PRO A 28 4.92 -11.67 0.98
CA PRO A 28 6.38 -11.69 0.83
C PRO A 28 6.92 -10.46 0.10
N PHE A 29 6.28 -10.05 -1.00
CA PHE A 29 6.69 -8.87 -1.76
C PHE A 29 6.56 -7.59 -0.94
N CYS A 30 5.42 -7.39 -0.27
CA CYS A 30 5.16 -6.21 0.54
C CYS A 30 6.14 -6.10 1.72
N ILE A 31 6.44 -7.20 2.41
CA ILE A 31 7.41 -7.23 3.50
C ILE A 31 8.83 -6.99 2.98
N ALA A 32 9.26 -7.70 1.92
CA ALA A 32 10.59 -7.52 1.35
C ALA A 32 10.84 -6.06 0.89
N THR A 33 9.88 -5.49 0.16
CA THR A 33 9.94 -4.10 -0.30
C THR A 33 10.03 -3.14 0.87
N THR A 34 9.26 -3.37 1.93
CA THR A 34 9.24 -2.50 3.12
C THR A 34 10.55 -2.57 3.90
N LEU A 35 11.11 -3.76 4.09
CA LEU A 35 12.36 -3.95 4.81
C LEU A 35 13.56 -3.33 4.08
N LEU A 36 13.58 -3.39 2.74
CA LEU A 36 14.68 -2.84 1.94
C LEU A 36 14.56 -1.33 1.73
N HIS A 37 13.34 -0.85 1.49
CA HIS A 37 13.12 0.50 0.97
C HIS A 37 12.31 1.41 1.90
N GLY A 38 11.88 0.92 3.06
CA GLY A 38 11.06 1.68 4.00
C GLY A 38 9.59 1.72 3.59
N THR A 39 8.96 2.91 3.62
CA THR A 39 7.53 3.00 3.27
C THR A 39 7.32 2.70 1.77
N PRO A 40 6.52 1.67 1.41
CA PRO A 40 6.31 1.33 0.02
C PRO A 40 5.54 2.41 -0.74
N THR A 41 5.93 2.61 -2.00
CA THR A 41 5.32 3.54 -2.95
C THR A 41 4.72 2.80 -4.15
N MET A 42 3.82 3.45 -4.88
CA MET A 42 3.24 2.90 -6.12
C MET A 42 4.31 2.54 -7.17
N ALA A 43 5.38 3.34 -7.26
CA ALA A 43 6.47 3.06 -8.19
C ALA A 43 7.17 1.74 -7.84
N GLN A 44 7.48 1.52 -6.55
CA GLN A 44 8.09 0.28 -6.08
C GLN A 44 7.17 -0.93 -6.28
N MET A 45 5.87 -0.76 -6.07
CA MET A 45 4.87 -1.82 -6.31
C MET A 45 4.79 -2.26 -7.78
N THR A 46 5.34 -1.46 -8.70
CA THR A 46 5.45 -1.80 -10.14
C THR A 46 6.87 -2.17 -10.58
N SER A 47 7.83 -2.17 -9.67
CA SER A 47 9.24 -2.49 -9.96
C SER A 47 9.51 -3.99 -9.85
N TYR A 48 8.90 -4.78 -10.73
CA TYR A 48 8.92 -6.25 -10.65
C TYR A 48 10.32 -6.88 -10.77
N GLY A 49 11.26 -6.18 -11.41
CA GLY A 49 12.62 -6.63 -11.67
C GLY A 49 13.64 -6.29 -10.57
N ASP A 50 13.23 -5.77 -9.42
CA ASP A 50 14.15 -5.45 -8.32
C ASP A 50 14.81 -6.73 -7.78
N ALA A 51 16.09 -6.91 -8.09
CA ALA A 51 16.83 -8.11 -7.73
C ALA A 51 17.01 -8.28 -6.21
N GLN A 52 17.11 -7.20 -5.45
CA GLN A 52 17.26 -7.28 -3.99
C GLN A 52 15.96 -7.69 -3.33
N VAL A 53 14.83 -7.12 -3.78
CA VAL A 53 13.49 -7.51 -3.32
C VAL A 53 13.24 -8.97 -3.67
N ASN A 54 13.48 -9.38 -4.92
CA ASN A 54 13.26 -10.76 -5.36
C ASN A 54 14.12 -11.76 -4.58
N ALA A 55 15.39 -11.45 -4.29
CA ALA A 55 16.24 -12.29 -3.47
C ALA A 55 15.80 -12.37 -2.00
N LEU A 56 15.20 -11.31 -1.45
CA LEU A 56 14.69 -11.30 -0.08
C LEU A 56 13.37 -12.07 0.04
N ILE A 57 12.50 -12.02 -0.98
CA ILE A 57 11.25 -12.80 -1.02
C ILE A 57 11.51 -14.28 -0.81
N GLU A 58 12.56 -14.84 -1.43
CA GLU A 58 12.94 -16.25 -1.28
C GLU A 58 13.26 -16.66 0.18
N ARG A 59 13.52 -15.69 1.05
CA ARG A 59 13.83 -15.89 2.48
C ARG A 59 12.64 -15.64 3.40
N ILE A 60 11.50 -15.20 2.86
CA ILE A 60 10.30 -14.90 3.65
C ILE A 60 9.33 -16.09 3.54
N GLN A 61 8.97 -16.64 4.70
CA GLN A 61 7.98 -17.71 4.79
C GLN A 61 6.71 -17.15 5.47
N LEU A 62 5.59 -17.24 4.77
CA LEU A 62 4.29 -16.92 5.36
C LEU A 62 3.79 -18.11 6.18
N GLN A 63 3.58 -17.89 7.47
CA GLN A 63 2.98 -18.90 8.35
C GLN A 63 1.55 -18.50 8.73
N ALA A 64 0.62 -19.43 8.55
CA ALA A 64 -0.74 -19.34 9.07
C ALA A 64 -0.75 -19.79 10.53
N ASP A 65 -1.22 -18.91 11.42
CA ASP A 65 -1.21 -19.12 12.86
C ASP A 65 -2.53 -18.62 13.48
N GLU A 66 -3.29 -19.54 14.06
CA GLU A 66 -4.59 -19.26 14.71
C GLU A 66 -4.46 -18.34 15.94
N GLN A 67 -3.27 -18.25 16.55
CA GLN A 67 -3.02 -17.36 17.68
C GLN A 67 -2.85 -15.90 17.27
N VAL A 68 -2.55 -15.64 16.00
CA VAL A 68 -2.53 -14.29 15.44
C VAL A 68 -3.97 -13.89 15.10
N PRO A 69 -4.55 -12.85 15.74
CA PRO A 69 -5.90 -12.41 15.45
C PRO A 69 -5.99 -11.87 14.03
N ARG A 70 -7.21 -11.78 13.51
CA ARG A 70 -7.48 -11.12 12.22
C ARG A 70 -7.00 -9.68 12.23
N LEU A 71 -6.60 -9.19 11.06
CA LEU A 71 -6.01 -7.86 10.87
C LEU A 71 -4.69 -7.64 11.63
N CYS A 72 -4.08 -8.68 12.20
CA CYS A 72 -2.81 -8.59 12.91
C CYS A 72 -1.70 -9.32 12.14
N CYS A 73 -0.45 -9.02 12.49
CA CYS A 73 0.70 -9.71 11.94
C CYS A 73 1.76 -9.89 13.04
N ALA A 74 2.45 -11.02 13.03
CA ALA A 74 3.67 -11.21 13.79
C ALA A 74 4.79 -11.50 12.78
N LEU A 75 5.92 -10.80 12.94
CA LEU A 75 7.11 -10.97 12.12
C LEU A 75 8.24 -11.47 13.01
N GLU A 76 8.86 -12.57 12.60
CA GLU A 76 10.08 -13.10 13.22
C GLU A 76 11.20 -13.07 12.17
N LEU A 77 12.36 -12.55 12.56
CA LEU A 77 13.54 -12.41 11.70
C LEU A 77 14.73 -13.09 12.38
N THR A 78 15.44 -13.94 11.64
CA THR A 78 16.76 -14.43 12.06
C THR A 78 17.85 -13.68 11.29
N LEU A 79 18.73 -12.99 12.02
CA LEU A 79 19.86 -12.28 11.45
C LEU A 79 21.04 -13.24 11.18
N GLU A 80 22.01 -12.81 10.37
CA GLU A 80 23.18 -13.64 9.99
C GLU A 80 24.00 -14.11 11.20
N GLY A 81 24.02 -13.33 12.29
CA GLY A 81 24.67 -13.68 13.56
C GLY A 81 23.90 -14.68 14.42
N GLY A 82 22.72 -15.15 13.99
CA GLY A 82 21.84 -16.05 14.74
C GLY A 82 20.94 -15.36 15.76
N GLU A 83 21.01 -14.03 15.88
CA GLU A 83 20.06 -13.24 16.67
C GLU A 83 18.66 -13.31 16.06
N THR A 84 17.64 -13.42 16.90
CA THR A 84 16.23 -13.36 16.48
C THR A 84 15.60 -12.05 16.91
N LEU A 85 14.82 -11.44 16.02
CA LEU A 85 13.99 -10.27 16.30
C LEU A 85 12.54 -10.63 16.07
N GLU A 86 11.68 -10.23 17.00
CA GLU A 86 10.24 -10.43 16.90
C GLU A 86 9.50 -9.09 16.96
N GLN A 87 8.51 -8.94 16.10
CA GLN A 87 7.60 -7.80 16.08
C GLN A 87 6.16 -8.34 16.02
N ASP A 88 5.42 -8.21 17.12
CA ASP A 88 3.98 -8.51 17.17
C ASP A 88 3.18 -7.21 16.96
N GLN A 89 2.48 -7.13 15.83
CA GLN A 89 1.60 -6.03 15.47
C GLN A 89 0.15 -6.43 15.69
N ARG A 90 -0.36 -6.14 16.90
CA ARG A 90 -1.76 -6.33 17.26
C ARG A 90 -2.58 -5.09 16.90
N MET A 91 -3.57 -5.29 16.04
CA MET A 91 -4.46 -4.24 15.56
C MET A 91 -5.92 -4.61 15.84
N THR A 92 -6.77 -3.60 15.78
CA THR A 92 -8.21 -3.69 15.84
C THR A 92 -8.81 -2.99 14.63
N THR A 93 -10.12 -3.12 14.42
CA THR A 93 -10.81 -2.36 13.36
C THR A 93 -10.67 -0.85 13.52
N ALA A 94 -10.48 -0.34 14.75
CA ALA A 94 -10.30 1.08 15.02
C ALA A 94 -9.00 1.62 14.43
N ASP A 95 -7.94 0.81 14.35
CA ASP A 95 -6.66 1.21 13.77
C ASP A 95 -6.72 1.42 12.25
N TYR A 96 -7.76 0.88 11.60
CA TYR A 96 -8.05 1.08 10.18
C TYR A 96 -9.15 2.13 9.93
N ALA A 97 -9.77 2.65 10.99
CA ALA A 97 -10.84 3.63 10.93
C ALA A 97 -10.28 5.06 10.99
N TYR A 98 -9.65 5.50 9.88
CA TYR A 98 -9.06 6.83 9.79
C TYR A 98 -10.10 7.94 9.97
N ASP A 99 -9.74 8.96 10.75
CA ASP A 99 -10.51 10.20 10.83
C ASP A 99 -10.29 11.07 9.57
N ARG A 100 -11.00 12.22 9.52
CA ARG A 100 -10.92 13.14 8.38
C ARG A 100 -9.48 13.60 8.13
N ALA A 101 -8.71 13.88 9.17
CA ALA A 101 -7.33 14.35 9.04
C ALA A 101 -6.39 13.24 8.55
N GLY A 102 -6.59 12.00 9.00
CA GLY A 102 -5.87 10.82 8.56
C GLY A 102 -6.13 10.51 7.09
N VAL A 103 -7.39 10.47 6.66
CA VAL A 103 -7.74 10.29 5.24
C VAL A 103 -7.14 11.43 4.40
N ARG A 104 -7.26 12.67 4.87
CA ARG A 104 -6.71 13.87 4.22
C ARG A 104 -5.20 13.76 3.94
N ALA A 105 -4.44 13.30 4.93
CA ALA A 105 -3.00 13.12 4.81
C ALA A 105 -2.65 11.96 3.87
N LEU A 106 -3.36 10.81 3.98
CA LEU A 106 -3.12 9.63 3.17
C LEU A 106 -3.36 9.87 1.68
N ILE A 107 -4.50 10.47 1.31
CA ILE A 107 -4.84 10.68 -0.11
C ILE A 107 -3.87 11.64 -0.80
N ARG A 108 -3.32 12.63 -0.08
CA ARG A 108 -2.32 13.56 -0.62
C ARG A 108 -0.97 12.91 -0.81
N ARG A 109 -0.54 12.08 0.16
CA ARG A 109 0.71 11.33 0.04
C ARG A 109 0.68 10.43 -1.20
N VAL A 110 -0.36 9.61 -1.33
CA VAL A 110 -0.56 8.73 -2.50
C VAL A 110 -0.74 9.54 -3.78
N GLY A 111 -1.42 10.69 -3.69
CA GLY A 111 -1.60 11.63 -4.79
C GLY A 111 -0.31 12.19 -5.35
N ALA A 112 0.61 12.57 -4.47
CA ALA A 112 1.93 13.08 -4.83
C ALA A 112 2.74 12.01 -5.59
N GLU A 113 2.65 10.74 -5.18
CA GLU A 113 3.27 9.62 -5.91
C GLU A 113 2.69 9.45 -7.33
N SER A 114 1.43 9.82 -7.52
CA SER A 114 0.70 9.71 -8.80
C SER A 114 0.65 11.02 -9.58
N SER A 115 1.42 12.04 -9.17
CA SER A 115 1.48 13.37 -9.80
C SER A 115 0.13 14.09 -9.90
N ILE A 116 -0.79 13.83 -8.96
CA ILE A 116 -2.07 14.54 -8.90
C ILE A 116 -1.88 15.89 -8.17
N PRO A 117 -2.32 17.02 -8.75
CA PRO A 117 -2.15 18.32 -8.12
C PRO A 117 -2.91 18.45 -6.79
N GLU A 118 -2.28 19.09 -5.80
CA GLU A 118 -2.86 19.37 -4.48
C GLU A 118 -4.24 20.04 -4.55
N ALA A 119 -4.42 20.97 -5.50
CA ALA A 119 -5.67 21.70 -5.72
C ALA A 119 -6.87 20.78 -6.05
N VAL A 120 -6.64 19.57 -6.58
CA VAL A 120 -7.69 18.57 -6.78
C VAL A 120 -8.24 18.11 -5.44
N TYR A 121 -7.36 17.81 -4.48
CA TYR A 121 -7.77 17.36 -3.14
C TYR A 121 -8.49 18.46 -2.35
N GLU A 122 -8.05 19.71 -2.48
CA GLU A 122 -8.75 20.86 -1.88
C GLU A 122 -10.15 21.08 -2.49
N GLY A 123 -10.30 20.84 -3.80
CA GLY A 123 -11.59 20.90 -4.47
C GLY A 123 -12.52 19.78 -4.00
N LEU A 124 -12.03 18.54 -3.96
CA LEU A 124 -12.78 17.39 -3.46
C LEU A 124 -13.19 17.56 -1.98
N GLU A 125 -12.33 18.14 -1.14
CA GLU A 125 -12.68 18.44 0.25
C GLU A 125 -13.88 19.38 0.34
N ARG A 126 -13.86 20.48 -0.42
CA ARG A 126 -15.01 21.41 -0.49
C ARG A 126 -16.28 20.72 -0.95
N VAL A 127 -16.21 19.83 -1.95
CA VAL A 127 -17.36 19.04 -2.40
C VAL A 127 -17.88 18.11 -1.32
N VAL A 128 -17.00 17.45 -0.57
CA VAL A 128 -17.42 16.55 0.51
C VAL A 128 -18.01 17.32 1.69
N ASP A 129 -17.47 18.50 1.99
CA ASP A 129 -17.94 19.32 3.12
C ASP A 129 -19.30 19.98 2.83
N ASP A 130 -19.55 20.41 1.58
CA ASP A 130 -20.85 20.92 1.13
C ASP A 130 -21.15 20.50 -0.33
N PRO A 131 -21.70 19.28 -0.53
CA PRO A 131 -21.95 18.76 -1.87
C PRO A 131 -23.04 19.53 -2.59
N VAL A 132 -24.01 20.14 -1.89
CA VAL A 132 -25.10 20.88 -2.53
C VAL A 132 -24.56 22.13 -3.22
N GLN A 133 -23.65 22.84 -2.54
CA GLN A 133 -23.06 24.07 -3.06
C GLN A 133 -21.95 23.83 -4.09
N HIS A 134 -21.27 22.69 -4.02
CA HIS A 134 -20.03 22.47 -4.77
C HIS A 134 -20.07 21.30 -5.76
N PHE A 135 -21.20 20.62 -5.95
CA PHE A 135 -21.30 19.45 -6.84
C PHE A 135 -20.68 19.68 -8.23
N ASP A 136 -20.92 20.84 -8.84
CA ASP A 136 -20.41 21.16 -10.18
C ASP A 136 -18.87 21.18 -10.25
N ALA A 137 -18.19 21.49 -9.15
CA ALA A 137 -16.73 21.49 -9.08
C ALA A 137 -16.13 20.08 -9.07
N LEU A 138 -16.93 19.04 -8.79
CA LEU A 138 -16.48 17.65 -8.76
C LEU A 138 -15.90 17.22 -10.12
N PHE A 139 -16.60 17.54 -11.20
CA PHE A 139 -16.14 17.20 -12.55
C PHE A 139 -14.84 17.92 -12.92
N ALA A 140 -14.68 19.18 -12.53
CA ALA A 140 -13.46 19.93 -12.75
C ALA A 140 -12.25 19.31 -12.02
N CYS A 141 -12.47 18.80 -10.79
CA CYS A 141 -11.44 18.08 -10.04
C CYS A 141 -10.97 16.83 -10.80
N PHE A 142 -11.91 16.00 -11.26
CA PHE A 142 -11.59 14.79 -12.03
C PHE A 142 -10.94 15.10 -13.40
N GLU A 143 -11.39 16.17 -14.08
CA GLU A 143 -10.77 16.58 -15.35
C GLU A 143 -9.32 17.02 -15.14
N SER A 144 -9.04 17.77 -14.08
CA SER A 144 -7.69 18.21 -13.73
C SER A 144 -6.78 17.00 -13.40
N ALA A 145 -7.27 16.08 -12.57
CA ALA A 145 -6.56 14.83 -12.26
C ALA A 145 -6.25 14.00 -13.51
N ARG A 146 -7.21 13.87 -14.43
CA ARG A 146 -7.04 13.16 -15.70
C ARG A 146 -5.95 13.80 -16.57
N LYS A 147 -5.95 15.13 -16.69
CA LYS A 147 -4.93 15.87 -17.45
C LYS A 147 -3.53 15.66 -16.85
N ALA A 148 -3.40 15.68 -15.53
CA ALA A 148 -2.15 15.43 -14.84
C ALA A 148 -1.62 14.00 -15.05
N ALA A 149 -2.50 13.00 -14.97
CA ALA A 149 -2.15 11.61 -15.25
C ALA A 149 -1.68 11.40 -16.70
N GLN A 150 -2.35 12.04 -17.68
CA GLN A 150 -1.95 11.98 -19.09
C GLN A 150 -0.59 12.63 -19.35
N ALA A 151 -0.33 13.79 -18.73
CA ALA A 151 0.95 14.47 -18.85
C ALA A 151 2.10 13.65 -18.26
N SER A 152 1.85 12.93 -17.16
CA SER A 152 2.85 12.09 -16.49
C SER A 152 3.12 10.78 -17.25
N GLY A 153 2.10 10.22 -17.92
CA GLY A 153 2.25 9.05 -18.78
C GLY A 153 2.93 9.35 -20.12
N ALA A 154 2.84 10.58 -20.63
CA ALA A 154 3.55 11.02 -21.84
C ALA A 154 5.05 11.30 -21.60
N ALA A 155 5.49 11.33 -20.33
CA ALA A 155 6.87 11.60 -19.92
C ALA A 155 7.67 10.33 -19.53
N ARG A 156 7.07 9.14 -19.68
CA ARG A 156 7.72 7.82 -19.54
C ARG A 156 7.87 7.17 -20.90
#